data_AF-E6Q0U7-F1
#
_entry.id   AF-E6Q0U7-F1
#
_cell.length_a   1.000
_cell.length_b   1.000
_cell.length_c   1.000
_cell.angle_alpha   90.00
_cell.angle_beta   90.00
_cell.angle_gamma   90.00
#
_symmetry.space_group_name_H-M   'P 1'
#
loop_
_entity.id
_entity.type
_entity.pdbx_description
1 polymer ?
#
loop_
_entity_poly.entity_id
_entity_poly.type
_entity_poly.pdbx_seq_one_letter_code
_entity_poly.pdbx_strand_id
1 'polypeptide(L)'
;MHGDAFRGVRDSVPAGTEFINAVRSFVSTGLSNADSNFASLRGAPIVEPPGTHFHVTTAFGAFLPDCHISGYLPPSFPMGKWVLSCSSPGLAASNATVLRGLVYEGVIRALPLCFTRTLDPFILNGEDFRWDCRRATHAISVDVSSIPTHDGYISFLLEVYNYLSASPQPSPSLVPSPAPSPTPITINVVKPVPTLNMAGVQVAYADYLTLVVAEQAALLKGKAGLVHAVEILKGGDEMPPYSPYWAYAGKTTQNGVPTVTIWVCGNMSPTEQRVAMTEGTLMGLLDSGLGGPALQRAFAAASSADAAFGPNASDPFANRRRLILEIAKYFT
;
A
#
# COMPACT_ATOMS: atom_id res chain seq x y z
N MET A 1 14.54 39.95 -11.39
CA MET A 1 15.17 39.01 -12.34
C MET A 1 15.19 37.63 -11.68
N HIS A 2 14.13 36.86 -11.85
CA HIS A 2 14.03 35.45 -11.45
C HIS A 2 13.50 34.74 -12.69
N GLY A 3 14.42 34.19 -13.48
CA GLY A 3 14.14 33.61 -14.78
C GLY A 3 14.62 32.16 -14.83
N ASP A 4 13.70 31.28 -15.22
CA ASP A 4 13.94 30.14 -16.10
C ASP A 4 15.04 29.12 -15.74
N ALA A 5 14.89 28.43 -14.62
CA ALA A 5 15.67 27.22 -14.33
C ALA A 5 14.91 25.88 -14.50
N PHE A 6 13.60 25.87 -14.73
CA PHE A 6 12.79 24.63 -14.73
C PHE A 6 12.23 24.19 -16.10
N ARG A 7 12.87 24.59 -17.21
CA ARG A 7 12.46 24.18 -18.58
C ARG A 7 13.07 22.85 -19.08
N GLY A 8 13.76 22.09 -18.21
CA GLY A 8 14.59 20.95 -18.63
C GLY A 8 13.95 19.56 -18.64
N VAL A 9 12.74 19.34 -18.11
CA VAL A 9 12.17 17.99 -17.93
C VAL A 9 10.83 17.83 -18.67
N ARG A 10 10.77 18.26 -19.94
CA ARG A 10 9.53 18.19 -20.74
C ARG A 10 9.50 17.07 -21.76
N ASP A 11 10.63 16.56 -22.22
CA ASP A 11 10.65 15.59 -23.32
C ASP A 11 11.62 14.43 -23.04
N SER A 12 11.03 13.29 -22.68
CA SER A 12 11.47 11.89 -22.87
C SER A 12 11.38 11.03 -21.61
N VAL A 13 10.78 9.86 -21.75
CA VAL A 13 10.71 8.80 -20.73
C VAL A 13 11.86 7.81 -20.97
N PRO A 14 13.06 8.13 -20.45
CA PRO A 14 13.93 7.17 -19.75
C PRO A 14 13.64 7.15 -18.23
N ALA A 15 12.70 7.98 -17.77
CA ALA A 15 12.51 8.47 -16.40
C ALA A 15 11.95 7.48 -15.36
N GLY A 16 11.41 6.32 -15.76
CA GLY A 16 10.72 5.41 -14.83
C GLY A 16 11.64 4.90 -13.71
N THR A 17 12.79 4.33 -14.08
CA THR A 17 13.74 3.74 -13.13
C THR A 17 14.42 4.80 -12.25
N GLU A 18 14.76 5.96 -12.81
CA GLU A 18 15.37 7.06 -12.06
C GLU A 18 14.40 7.65 -11.03
N PHE A 19 13.12 7.79 -11.40
CA PHE A 19 12.08 8.23 -10.48
C PHE A 19 11.83 7.20 -9.37
N ILE A 20 11.73 5.91 -9.70
CA ILE A 20 11.66 4.82 -8.71
C ILE A 20 12.85 4.90 -7.74
N ASN A 21 14.06 5.10 -8.25
CA ASN A 21 15.27 5.18 -7.43
C ASN A 21 15.30 6.43 -6.55
N ALA A 22 14.80 7.58 -7.03
CA ALA A 22 14.67 8.80 -6.24
C ALA A 22 13.70 8.59 -5.07
N VAL A 23 12.51 8.05 -5.35
CA VAL A 23 11.50 7.71 -4.34
C VAL A 23 12.05 6.71 -3.33
N ARG A 24 12.70 5.64 -3.81
CA ARG A 24 13.31 4.63 -2.95
C ARG A 24 14.37 5.23 -2.03
N SER A 25 15.22 6.11 -2.56
CA SER A 25 16.28 6.78 -1.80
C SER A 25 15.70 7.72 -0.75
N PHE A 26 14.65 8.46 -1.09
CA PHE A 26 13.90 9.30 -0.15
C PHE A 26 13.35 8.48 1.01
N VAL A 27 12.58 7.43 0.73
CA VAL A 27 11.96 6.60 1.77
C VAL A 27 13.02 5.93 2.63
N SER A 28 14.04 5.30 2.04
CA SER A 28 15.11 4.64 2.80
C SER A 28 15.88 5.62 3.70
N THR A 29 16.11 6.85 3.22
CA THR A 29 16.78 7.89 4.01
C THR A 29 15.89 8.39 5.13
N GLY A 30 14.60 8.61 4.88
CA GLY A 30 13.64 8.97 5.91
C GLY A 30 13.58 7.90 7.01
N LEU A 31 13.36 6.64 6.63
CA LEU A 31 13.23 5.53 7.59
C LEU A 31 14.48 5.36 8.46
N SER A 32 15.67 5.46 7.88
CA SER A 32 16.93 5.32 8.63
C SER A 32 17.20 6.46 9.62
N ASN A 33 16.57 7.62 9.43
CA ASN A 33 16.76 8.80 10.27
C ASN A 33 15.53 9.18 11.12
N ALA A 34 14.40 8.51 10.93
CA ALA A 34 13.14 8.81 11.62
C ALA A 34 13.27 8.66 13.15
N ASP A 35 13.94 7.60 13.63
CA ASP A 35 14.18 7.35 15.07
C ASP A 35 14.94 8.49 15.78
N SER A 36 15.74 9.26 15.03
CA SER A 36 16.46 10.44 15.52
C SER A 36 15.75 11.76 15.19
N ASN A 37 14.45 11.69 14.87
CA ASN A 37 13.64 12.83 14.43
C ASN A 37 14.24 13.55 13.20
N PHE A 38 14.94 12.81 12.35
CA PHE A 38 15.63 13.33 11.17
C PHE A 38 16.75 14.33 11.51
N ALA A 39 17.29 14.34 12.73
CA ALA A 39 18.23 15.36 13.20
C ALA A 39 19.46 15.53 12.29
N SER A 40 20.00 14.43 11.76
CA SER A 40 21.13 14.40 10.82
C SER A 40 20.82 15.01 9.44
N LEU A 41 19.54 15.07 9.06
CA LEU A 41 19.08 15.56 7.76
C LEU A 41 18.71 17.04 7.79
N ARG A 42 18.57 17.64 8.98
CA ARG A 42 18.18 19.05 9.16
C ARG A 42 19.34 19.97 8.77
N GLY A 43 19.11 20.79 7.77
CA GLY A 43 19.99 21.88 7.35
C GLY A 43 19.59 23.21 8.01
N ALA A 44 19.63 24.28 7.22
CA ALA A 44 19.29 25.61 7.71
C ALA A 44 17.81 25.69 8.14
N PRO A 45 17.50 26.35 9.28
CA PRO A 45 16.13 26.56 9.71
C PRO A 45 15.41 27.57 8.82
N ILE A 46 14.13 27.33 8.59
CA ILE A 46 13.17 28.18 7.92
C ILE A 46 12.11 28.54 8.96
N VAL A 47 11.87 29.82 9.19
CA VAL A 47 10.92 30.29 10.20
C VAL A 47 9.65 30.73 9.51
N GLU A 48 8.62 29.87 9.53
CA GLU A 48 7.33 30.11 8.89
C GLU A 48 6.19 29.60 9.79
N PRO A 49 5.09 30.35 9.97
CA PRO A 49 3.96 29.88 10.76
C PRO A 49 3.42 28.53 10.23
N PRO A 50 3.12 27.53 11.08
CA PRO A 50 3.00 27.59 12.54
C PRO A 50 4.27 27.16 13.32
N GLY A 51 5.45 27.09 12.71
CA GLY A 51 6.63 26.54 13.39
C GLY A 51 8.00 26.85 12.78
N THR A 52 8.97 25.98 13.07
CA THR A 52 10.30 26.03 12.43
C THR A 52 10.45 24.79 11.58
N HIS A 53 10.72 25.01 10.30
CA HIS A 53 11.02 23.99 9.33
C HIS A 53 12.54 23.96 9.09
N PHE A 54 13.05 22.92 8.46
CA PHE A 54 14.47 22.81 8.11
C PHE A 54 14.59 22.38 6.66
N HIS A 55 15.45 23.05 5.89
CA HIS A 55 15.84 22.50 4.59
C HIS A 55 16.53 21.14 4.79
N VAL A 56 16.29 20.20 3.89
CA VAL A 56 16.99 18.91 3.93
C VAL A 56 18.35 19.07 3.25
N THR A 57 19.41 18.59 3.90
CA THR A 57 20.79 18.66 3.36
C THR A 57 21.04 17.68 2.21
N THR A 58 20.16 16.70 2.05
CA THR A 58 20.23 15.64 1.04
C THR A 58 19.28 15.94 -0.12
N ALA A 59 19.77 15.82 -1.35
CA ALA A 59 18.94 15.90 -2.55
C ALA A 59 18.54 14.51 -3.03
N PHE A 60 17.29 14.35 -3.49
CA PHE A 60 16.76 13.08 -4.01
C PHE A 60 16.54 13.14 -5.53
N GLY A 61 17.60 13.53 -6.24
CA GLY A 61 17.59 13.67 -7.69
C GLY A 61 16.68 14.81 -8.19
N ALA A 62 16.49 14.87 -9.51
CA ALA A 62 15.69 15.92 -10.15
C ALA A 62 14.17 15.78 -9.92
N PHE A 63 13.72 14.62 -9.46
CA PHE A 63 12.30 14.30 -9.29
C PHE A 63 11.74 14.66 -7.92
N LEU A 64 12.59 14.82 -6.91
CA LEU A 64 12.22 15.22 -5.55
C LEU A 64 13.17 16.33 -5.08
N PRO A 65 13.13 17.51 -5.71
CA PRO A 65 14.11 18.57 -5.47
C PRO A 65 13.83 19.40 -4.22
N ASP A 66 12.57 19.48 -3.79
CA ASP A 66 12.16 20.36 -2.70
C ASP A 66 11.79 19.54 -1.47
N CYS A 67 12.71 19.51 -0.52
CA CYS A 67 12.64 18.65 0.64
C CYS A 67 12.84 19.44 1.93
N HIS A 68 11.95 19.21 2.88
CA HIS A 68 11.92 19.91 4.16
C HIS A 68 11.60 18.96 5.32
N ILE A 69 12.05 19.34 6.51
CA ILE A 69 11.70 18.68 7.76
C ILE A 69 10.89 19.62 8.63
N SER A 70 9.74 19.14 9.11
CA SER A 70 8.81 19.91 9.93
C SER A 70 8.58 19.20 11.26
N GLY A 71 8.70 19.94 12.36
CA GLY A 71 8.25 19.48 13.67
C GLY A 71 6.86 20.04 13.96
N TYR A 72 5.90 19.17 14.26
CA TYR A 72 4.55 19.54 14.65
C TYR A 72 4.23 18.96 16.04
N LEU A 73 3.88 19.84 16.98
CA LEU A 73 3.31 19.47 18.27
C LEU A 73 1.87 19.98 18.27
N PRO A 74 0.89 19.15 17.89
CA PRO A 74 -0.51 19.55 17.97
C PRO A 74 -0.86 19.87 19.43
N PRO A 75 -1.50 21.02 19.73
CA PRO A 75 -1.86 21.38 21.10
C PRO A 75 -2.85 20.41 21.77
N SER A 76 -3.53 19.57 20.97
CA SER A 76 -4.59 18.65 21.43
C SER A 76 -4.21 17.17 21.40
N PHE A 77 -3.03 16.79 20.90
CA PHE A 77 -2.58 15.40 20.86
C PHE A 77 -1.24 15.23 21.57
N PRO A 78 -1.10 14.25 22.48
CA PRO A 78 0.13 14.03 23.24
C PRO A 78 1.26 13.43 22.39
N MET A 79 1.15 13.43 21.07
CA MET A 79 2.17 12.86 20.18
C MET A 79 2.90 13.97 19.43
N GLY A 80 4.21 14.06 19.65
CA GLY A 80 5.08 14.89 18.81
C GLY A 80 5.23 14.26 17.44
N LYS A 81 5.05 15.04 16.37
CA LYS A 81 5.16 14.57 14.99
C LYS A 81 6.35 15.25 14.34
N TRP A 82 7.32 14.48 13.86
CA TRP A 82 8.31 14.97 12.90
C TRP A 82 7.96 14.45 11.51
N VAL A 83 8.14 15.28 10.50
CA VAL A 83 7.85 14.96 9.11
C VAL A 83 9.08 15.26 8.29
N LEU A 84 9.56 14.29 7.51
CA LEU A 84 10.41 14.55 6.35
C LEU A 84 9.50 14.55 5.13
N SER A 85 9.48 15.64 4.37
CA SER A 85 8.60 15.80 3.23
C SER A 85 9.40 16.21 2.00
N CYS A 86 9.07 15.65 0.84
CA CYS A 86 9.62 16.06 -0.45
C CYS A 86 8.50 16.21 -1.48
N SER A 87 8.54 17.28 -2.25
CA SER A 87 7.63 17.49 -3.38
C SER A 87 8.32 17.23 -4.71
N SER A 88 7.57 16.67 -5.66
CA SER A 88 8.00 16.59 -7.05
C SER A 88 7.59 17.85 -7.80
N PRO A 89 8.34 18.27 -8.84
CA PRO A 89 7.81 19.25 -9.78
C PRO A 89 6.57 18.68 -10.49
N GLY A 90 5.85 19.53 -11.23
CA GLY A 90 4.81 19.06 -12.13
C GLY A 90 5.40 18.10 -13.18
N LEU A 91 5.12 16.81 -13.05
CA LEU A 91 5.66 15.79 -13.93
C LEU A 91 4.78 15.66 -15.18
N ALA A 92 5.41 15.82 -16.35
CA ALA A 92 4.79 15.56 -17.63
C ALA A 92 4.62 14.05 -17.84
N ALA A 93 3.44 13.54 -17.51
CA ALA A 93 3.00 12.22 -17.95
C ALA A 93 1.62 12.32 -18.56
N SER A 94 1.39 11.55 -19.63
CA SER A 94 0.07 11.40 -20.24
C SER A 94 -0.95 10.72 -19.33
N ASN A 95 -0.53 10.20 -18.15
CA ASN A 95 -1.41 9.47 -17.25
C ASN A 95 -0.94 9.50 -15.77
N ALA A 96 -1.78 10.06 -14.90
CA ALA A 96 -1.60 10.13 -13.46
C ALA A 96 -1.28 8.80 -12.77
N THR A 97 -1.95 7.76 -13.23
CA THR A 97 -1.89 6.41 -12.69
C THR A 97 -0.51 5.80 -12.90
N VAL A 98 0.17 6.12 -14.00
CA VAL A 98 1.52 5.61 -14.28
C VAL A 98 2.52 6.19 -13.30
N LEU A 99 2.50 7.52 -13.10
CA LEU A 99 3.39 8.17 -12.15
C LEU A 99 3.15 7.65 -10.73
N ARG A 100 1.89 7.47 -10.33
CA ARG A 100 1.53 6.90 -9.03
C ARG A 100 2.07 5.46 -8.87
N GLY A 101 1.96 4.63 -9.90
CA GLY A 101 2.54 3.27 -9.89
C GLY A 101 4.06 3.25 -9.69
N LEU A 102 4.78 4.16 -10.35
CA LEU A 102 6.24 4.30 -10.19
C LEU A 102 6.62 4.77 -8.78
N VAL A 103 5.85 5.69 -8.18
CA VAL A 103 6.04 6.10 -6.79
C VAL A 103 5.85 4.91 -5.85
N TYR A 104 4.74 4.18 -6.00
CA TYR A 104 4.49 3.02 -5.14
C TYR A 104 5.53 1.93 -5.27
N GLU A 105 6.02 1.67 -6.47
CA GLU A 105 7.13 0.73 -6.67
C GLU A 105 8.41 1.19 -5.93
N GLY A 106 8.74 2.48 -5.99
CA GLY A 106 9.86 3.05 -5.24
C GLY A 106 9.69 2.93 -3.72
N VAL A 107 8.49 3.24 -3.21
CA VAL A 107 8.15 3.11 -1.79
C VAL A 107 8.29 1.65 -1.35
N ILE A 108 7.61 0.73 -2.01
CA ILE A 108 7.61 -0.71 -1.68
C ILE A 108 9.03 -1.28 -1.68
N ARG A 109 9.88 -0.88 -2.64
CA ARG A 109 11.29 -1.30 -2.70
C ARG A 109 12.16 -0.76 -1.57
N ALA A 110 11.75 0.32 -0.90
CA ALA A 110 12.45 0.91 0.23
C ALA A 110 11.93 0.43 1.59
N LEU A 111 10.67 0.01 1.66
CA LEU A 111 10.06 -0.42 2.91
C LEU A 111 10.68 -1.74 3.40
N PRO A 112 11.15 -1.79 4.65
CA PRO A 112 11.49 -3.07 5.26
C PRO A 112 10.23 -3.91 5.47
N LEU A 113 10.38 -5.23 5.57
CA LEU A 113 9.28 -6.22 5.72
C LEU A 113 8.33 -5.98 6.90
N CYS A 114 8.70 -5.07 7.79
CA CYS A 114 7.95 -4.67 8.97
C CYS A 114 6.94 -3.54 8.74
N PHE A 115 6.86 -2.98 7.54
CA PHE A 115 5.83 -2.04 7.16
C PHE A 115 4.64 -2.78 6.55
N THR A 116 3.44 -2.32 6.88
CA THR A 116 2.19 -2.76 6.28
C THR A 116 1.57 -1.60 5.54
N ARG A 117 0.97 -1.90 4.39
CA ARG A 117 0.20 -0.91 3.66
C ARG A 117 -1.19 -0.85 4.28
N THR A 118 -1.66 0.34 4.61
CA THR A 118 -2.99 0.56 5.19
C THR A 118 -3.73 1.62 4.39
N LEU A 119 -4.99 1.36 4.08
CA LEU A 119 -5.92 2.41 3.69
C LEU A 119 -6.63 2.83 4.99
N ASP A 120 -6.12 3.84 5.70
CA ASP A 120 -6.80 4.35 6.90
C ASP A 120 -7.72 5.53 6.51
N PRO A 121 -9.05 5.32 6.42
CA PRO A 121 -10.00 6.35 6.02
C PRO A 121 -10.25 7.41 7.09
N PHE A 122 -9.77 7.24 8.32
CA PHE A 122 -10.11 8.12 9.45
C PHE A 122 -9.10 9.24 9.70
N ILE A 123 -7.87 9.13 9.19
CA ILE A 123 -6.81 10.10 9.51
C ILE A 123 -6.30 10.86 8.28
N LEU A 124 -6.30 10.31 7.06
CA LEU A 124 -5.55 10.92 5.93
C LEU A 124 -6.21 10.74 4.54
N ASN A 125 -5.97 11.70 3.64
CA ASN A 125 -6.53 11.81 2.29
C ASN A 125 -5.79 10.96 1.23
N GLY A 126 -5.23 9.79 1.58
CA GLY A 126 -4.29 9.05 0.72
C GLY A 126 -4.04 7.59 1.12
N GLU A 127 -3.11 6.92 0.41
CA GLU A 127 -2.62 5.58 0.76
C GLU A 127 -1.37 5.71 1.66
N ASP A 128 -1.43 5.17 2.88
CA ASP A 128 -0.33 5.24 3.85
C ASP A 128 0.34 3.87 4.04
N PHE A 129 1.66 3.87 4.22
CA PHE A 129 2.44 2.69 4.59
C PHE A 129 2.92 2.84 6.03
N ARG A 130 2.33 2.07 6.93
CA ARG A 130 2.54 2.16 8.37
C ARG A 130 3.61 1.17 8.82
N TRP A 131 4.46 1.60 9.76
CA TRP A 131 5.39 0.73 10.46
C TRP A 131 4.67 -0.10 11.52
N ASP A 132 4.63 -1.42 11.35
CA ASP A 132 3.94 -2.33 12.27
C ASP A 132 4.87 -3.10 13.21
N CYS A 133 6.19 -3.03 13.02
CA CYS A 133 7.13 -3.46 14.06
C CYS A 133 7.28 -2.38 15.13
N ARG A 134 6.23 -2.24 15.93
CA ARG A 134 6.11 -1.31 17.05
C ARG A 134 7.37 -1.26 17.92
N ARG A 135 7.77 -0.03 18.25
CA ARG A 135 8.24 0.32 19.60
C ARG A 135 7.08 1.00 20.32
N ALA A 136 6.89 0.75 21.61
CA ALA A 136 5.76 1.31 22.37
C ALA A 136 5.75 2.86 22.42
N THR A 137 6.87 3.49 22.04
CA THR A 137 7.09 4.93 22.13
C THR A 137 7.25 5.64 20.79
N HIS A 138 7.37 4.91 19.67
CA HIS A 138 7.55 5.46 18.32
C HIS A 138 6.66 4.73 17.30
N ALA A 139 6.03 5.49 16.39
CA ALA A 139 5.44 4.95 15.17
C ALA A 139 5.98 5.71 13.96
N ILE A 140 6.23 5.02 12.85
CA ILE A 140 6.65 5.64 11.59
C ILE A 140 5.58 5.36 10.54
N SER A 141 5.30 6.30 9.65
CA SER A 141 4.47 6.06 8.46
C SER A 141 5.01 6.77 7.23
N VAL A 142 4.59 6.34 6.05
CA VAL A 142 5.00 6.90 4.75
C VAL A 142 3.76 7.19 3.94
N ASP A 143 3.47 8.48 3.74
CA ASP A 143 2.32 8.94 2.98
C ASP A 143 2.74 9.42 1.60
N VAL A 144 1.83 9.21 0.65
CA VAL A 144 1.97 9.64 -0.74
C VAL A 144 0.67 10.32 -1.15
N SER A 145 0.74 11.63 -1.36
CA SER A 145 -0.35 12.40 -1.92
C SER A 145 0.03 13.00 -3.28
N SER A 146 -0.98 13.31 -4.08
CA SER A 146 -0.79 13.86 -5.43
C SER A 146 -1.72 15.02 -5.66
N ILE A 147 -1.20 16.11 -6.23
CA ILE A 147 -1.93 17.34 -6.48
C ILE A 147 -1.78 17.70 -7.97
N PRO A 148 -2.89 17.88 -8.71
CA PRO A 148 -2.82 18.46 -10.05
C PRO A 148 -2.26 19.88 -9.99
N THR A 149 -1.29 20.21 -10.84
CA THR A 149 -0.79 21.57 -10.99
C THR A 149 -1.73 22.39 -11.86
N HIS A 150 -1.60 23.72 -11.78
CA HIS A 150 -2.38 24.66 -12.60
C HIS A 150 -2.27 24.38 -14.12
N ASP A 151 -1.14 23.81 -14.55
CA ASP A 151 -0.85 23.52 -15.96
C ASP A 151 -1.27 22.09 -16.38
N GLY A 152 -2.03 21.38 -15.54
CA GLY A 152 -2.54 20.04 -15.83
C GLY A 152 -1.53 18.90 -15.63
N TYR A 153 -0.33 19.21 -15.11
CA TYR A 153 0.64 18.20 -14.68
C TYR A 153 0.32 17.67 -13.29
N ILE A 154 1.04 16.65 -12.84
CA ILE A 154 0.84 16.09 -11.51
C ILE A 154 2.11 16.23 -10.70
N SER A 155 1.97 16.82 -9.52
CA SER A 155 2.99 16.86 -8.49
C SER A 155 2.64 15.82 -7.42
N PHE A 156 3.66 15.22 -6.84
CA PHE A 156 3.54 14.30 -5.72
C PHE A 156 4.18 14.92 -4.49
N LEU A 157 3.57 14.69 -3.34
CA LEU A 157 4.13 14.98 -2.03
C LEU A 157 4.35 13.64 -1.34
N LEU A 158 5.60 13.36 -0.99
CA LEU A 158 5.99 12.17 -0.26
C LEU A 158 6.41 12.58 1.14
N GLU A 159 5.89 11.88 2.14
CA GLU A 159 6.12 12.22 3.54
C GLU A 159 6.51 10.98 4.34
N VAL A 160 7.56 11.08 5.14
CA VAL A 160 7.90 10.10 6.16
C VAL A 160 7.64 10.72 7.53
N TYR A 161 6.73 10.12 8.26
CA TYR A 161 6.28 10.57 9.57
C TYR A 161 6.98 9.81 10.68
N ASN A 162 7.44 10.51 11.71
CA ASN A 162 7.80 9.92 13.00
C ASN A 162 6.87 10.48 14.08
N TYR A 163 6.11 9.60 14.71
CA TYR A 163 5.21 9.88 15.82
C TYR A 163 5.88 9.47 17.13
N LEU A 164 6.15 10.46 17.98
CA LEU A 164 6.66 10.30 19.33
C LEU A 164 5.48 10.12 20.27
N SER A 165 5.43 9.04 21.05
CA SER A 165 4.50 8.97 22.17
C SER A 165 4.92 9.96 23.25
N ALA A 166 3.97 10.57 23.97
CA ALA A 166 4.30 11.36 25.15
C ALA A 166 5.16 10.51 26.10
N SER A 167 6.26 11.09 26.59
CA SER A 167 6.98 10.54 27.74
C SER A 167 5.94 10.25 28.83
N PRO A 168 5.95 9.06 29.46
CA PRO A 168 5.01 8.75 30.53
C PRO A 168 5.08 9.89 31.54
N GLN A 169 3.96 10.61 31.68
CA GLN A 169 3.85 11.70 32.63
C GLN A 169 4.22 11.12 34.00
N PRO A 170 5.15 11.73 34.76
CA PRO A 170 5.48 11.24 36.08
C PRO A 170 4.19 11.14 36.89
N SER A 171 3.82 9.91 37.28
CA SER A 171 2.64 9.71 38.12
C SER A 171 2.81 10.54 39.40
N PRO A 172 1.77 11.25 39.86
CA PRO A 172 1.84 11.93 41.14
C PRO A 172 2.21 10.92 42.22
N SER A 173 3.27 11.21 42.96
CA SER A 173 3.82 10.36 44.01
C SER A 173 2.74 10.14 45.08
N LEU A 174 2.09 8.99 45.05
CA LEU A 174 1.21 8.54 46.12
C LEU A 174 2.09 7.90 47.20
N VAL A 175 1.90 8.39 48.43
CA VAL A 175 2.54 7.98 49.68
C VAL A 175 2.67 6.44 49.77
N PRO A 176 3.83 5.88 50.19
CA PRO A 176 4.09 4.44 50.12
C PRO A 176 3.19 3.65 51.08
N SER A 177 2.41 2.73 50.52
CA SER A 177 1.79 1.62 51.23
C SER A 177 2.74 0.41 51.15
N PRO A 178 2.91 -0.42 52.21
CA PRO A 178 3.89 -1.51 52.22
C PRO A 178 3.64 -2.50 51.08
N ALA A 179 4.69 -2.74 50.30
CA ALA A 179 4.64 -3.50 49.05
C ALA A 179 4.40 -5.00 49.28
N PRO A 180 3.42 -5.63 48.61
CA PRO A 180 3.44 -7.07 48.42
C PRO A 180 4.63 -7.45 47.52
N SER A 181 5.24 -8.59 47.82
CA SER A 181 6.40 -9.12 47.09
C SER A 181 6.11 -9.17 45.58
N PRO A 182 6.99 -8.64 44.72
CA PRO A 182 6.73 -8.57 43.29
C PRO A 182 6.77 -9.97 42.70
N THR A 183 5.60 -10.49 42.32
CA THR A 183 5.51 -11.62 41.39
C THR A 183 6.16 -11.17 40.08
N PRO A 184 7.19 -11.86 39.55
CA PRO A 184 7.83 -11.47 38.30
C PRO A 184 6.79 -11.44 37.18
N ILE A 185 6.56 -10.23 36.64
CA ILE A 185 5.76 -10.03 35.45
C ILE A 185 6.53 -10.68 34.30
N THR A 186 6.04 -11.83 33.83
CA THR A 186 6.54 -12.44 32.62
C THR A 186 5.90 -11.72 31.44
N ILE A 187 6.60 -10.74 30.86
CA ILE A 187 6.17 -10.13 29.61
C ILE A 187 6.42 -11.15 28.51
N ASN A 188 5.37 -11.86 28.10
CA ASN A 188 5.40 -12.67 26.89
C ASN A 188 5.52 -11.73 25.69
N VAL A 189 6.75 -11.50 25.23
CA VAL A 189 7.03 -10.81 23.97
C VAL A 189 6.47 -11.68 22.85
N VAL A 190 5.29 -11.33 22.35
CA VAL A 190 4.69 -11.98 21.17
C VAL A 190 5.59 -11.65 19.99
N LYS A 191 6.33 -12.67 19.51
CA LYS A 191 7.17 -12.59 18.31
C LYS A 191 6.33 -12.06 17.14
N PRO A 192 6.84 -11.13 16.29
CA PRO A 192 6.12 -10.70 15.10
C PRO A 192 5.77 -11.93 14.28
N VAL A 193 4.48 -12.10 13.98
CA VAL A 193 4.00 -13.27 13.26
C VAL A 193 4.46 -13.10 11.81
N PRO A 194 5.43 -13.90 11.32
CA PRO A 194 5.95 -13.76 9.95
C PRO A 194 4.92 -14.18 8.90
N THR A 195 3.80 -14.73 9.37
CA THR A 195 2.71 -15.27 8.61
C THR A 195 1.40 -14.66 9.08
N LEU A 196 0.51 -14.44 8.14
CA LEU A 196 -0.88 -14.08 8.39
C LEU A 196 -1.75 -15.30 8.14
N ASN A 197 -2.80 -15.46 8.93
CA ASN A 197 -3.78 -16.51 8.70
C ASN A 197 -4.85 -15.95 7.75
N MET A 198 -4.85 -16.37 6.49
CA MET A 198 -5.86 -16.06 5.47
C MET A 198 -6.68 -17.30 5.19
N ALA A 199 -7.99 -17.24 5.43
CA ALA A 199 -8.89 -18.37 5.16
C ALA A 199 -8.43 -19.71 5.80
N GLY A 200 -7.81 -19.66 6.97
CA GLY A 200 -7.25 -20.84 7.65
C GLY A 200 -5.86 -21.27 7.17
N VAL A 201 -5.24 -20.52 6.24
CA VAL A 201 -3.92 -20.78 5.66
C VAL A 201 -2.90 -19.81 6.23
N GLN A 202 -1.78 -20.32 6.74
CA GLN A 202 -0.63 -19.49 7.08
C GLN A 202 0.07 -19.03 5.81
N VAL A 203 0.00 -17.74 5.51
CA VAL A 203 0.58 -17.09 4.33
C VAL A 203 1.74 -16.22 4.81
N ALA A 204 2.92 -16.34 4.19
CA ALA A 204 4.03 -15.45 4.51
C ALA A 204 3.66 -14.01 4.15
N TYR A 205 4.04 -13.04 4.98
CA TYR A 205 3.69 -11.63 4.73
C TYR A 205 4.19 -11.14 3.36
N ALA A 206 5.37 -11.60 2.92
CA ALA A 206 5.92 -11.28 1.60
C ALA A 206 5.08 -11.84 0.43
N ASP A 207 4.47 -13.02 0.58
CA ASP A 207 3.59 -13.61 -0.44
C ASP A 207 2.28 -12.81 -0.53
N TYR A 208 1.74 -12.39 0.62
CA TYR A 208 0.58 -11.52 0.67
C TYR A 208 0.83 -10.17 -0.01
N LEU A 209 1.95 -9.50 0.28
CA LEU A 209 2.30 -8.24 -0.38
C LEU A 209 2.45 -8.41 -1.90
N THR A 210 3.04 -9.53 -2.33
CA THR A 210 3.15 -9.85 -3.76
C THR A 210 1.77 -9.99 -4.41
N LEU A 211 0.83 -10.64 -3.72
CA LEU A 211 -0.55 -10.79 -4.18
C LEU A 211 -1.28 -9.44 -4.25
N VAL A 212 -1.08 -8.53 -3.27
CA VAL A 212 -1.62 -7.16 -3.30
C VAL A 212 -1.11 -6.39 -4.51
N VAL A 213 0.20 -6.45 -4.79
CA VAL A 213 0.78 -5.77 -5.97
C VAL A 213 0.23 -6.36 -7.26
N ALA A 214 0.11 -7.68 -7.35
CA ALA A 214 -0.42 -8.35 -8.53
C ALA A 214 -1.90 -8.03 -8.78
N GLU A 215 -2.71 -7.95 -7.73
CA GLU A 215 -4.12 -7.56 -7.78
C GLU A 215 -4.30 -6.15 -8.34
N GLN A 216 -3.54 -5.19 -7.81
CA GLN A 216 -3.61 -3.83 -8.29
C GLN A 216 -3.09 -3.71 -9.72
N ALA A 217 -1.98 -4.38 -10.05
CA ALA A 217 -1.46 -4.42 -11.42
C ALA A 217 -2.50 -4.96 -12.41
N ALA A 218 -3.26 -5.97 -12.00
CA ALA A 218 -4.34 -6.56 -12.80
C ALA A 218 -5.46 -5.56 -13.06
N LEU A 219 -5.95 -4.89 -12.00
CA LEU A 219 -7.05 -3.94 -12.06
C LEU A 219 -6.69 -2.64 -12.79
N LEU A 220 -5.41 -2.27 -12.80
CA LEU A 220 -4.89 -1.10 -13.52
C LEU A 220 -4.72 -1.32 -15.03
N LYS A 221 -5.40 -2.31 -15.60
CA LYS A 221 -5.43 -2.66 -17.04
C LYS A 221 -4.05 -2.95 -17.64
N GLY A 222 -3.26 -3.79 -16.96
CA GLY A 222 -2.12 -4.49 -17.56
C GLY A 222 -0.84 -3.67 -17.78
N LYS A 223 -0.68 -2.51 -17.16
CA LYS A 223 0.50 -1.64 -17.37
C LYS A 223 1.81 -2.14 -16.73
N ALA A 224 1.79 -3.23 -15.96
CA ALA A 224 2.96 -3.77 -15.27
C ALA A 224 3.43 -5.15 -15.75
N GLY A 225 2.87 -5.71 -16.83
CA GLY A 225 3.34 -6.96 -17.45
C GLY A 225 3.21 -8.24 -16.60
N LEU A 226 2.62 -8.17 -15.40
CA LEU A 226 2.47 -9.30 -14.48
C LEU A 226 1.19 -10.10 -14.73
N VAL A 227 0.03 -9.43 -14.75
CA VAL A 227 -1.27 -9.97 -15.11
C VAL A 227 -2.19 -8.82 -15.54
N HIS A 228 -3.19 -9.09 -16.38
CA HIS A 228 -4.23 -8.14 -16.77
C HIS A 228 -5.62 -8.66 -16.40
N ALA A 229 -6.41 -7.90 -15.64
CA ALA A 229 -7.84 -8.20 -15.47
C ALA A 229 -8.66 -7.46 -16.53
N VAL A 230 -9.43 -8.22 -17.31
CA VAL A 230 -10.36 -7.70 -18.31
C VAL A 230 -11.78 -7.89 -17.82
N GLU A 231 -12.46 -6.77 -17.61
CA GLU A 231 -13.89 -6.71 -17.34
C GLU A 231 -14.69 -6.85 -18.63
N ILE A 232 -15.68 -7.75 -18.63
CA ILE A 232 -16.71 -7.84 -19.67
C ILE A 232 -18.07 -7.65 -19.01
N LEU A 233 -18.78 -6.61 -19.42
CA LEU A 233 -20.14 -6.38 -18.95
C LEU A 233 -21.09 -7.39 -19.59
N LYS A 234 -21.94 -7.99 -18.75
CA LYS A 234 -22.93 -9.00 -19.12
C LYS A 234 -24.34 -8.60 -18.67
N GLY A 235 -25.34 -8.97 -19.47
CA GLY A 235 -26.74 -8.96 -19.05
C GLY A 235 -26.99 -10.03 -17.97
N GLY A 236 -28.03 -9.84 -17.15
CA GLY A 236 -28.35 -10.79 -16.07
C GLY A 236 -28.69 -12.20 -16.57
N ASP A 237 -29.22 -12.32 -17.78
CA ASP A 237 -29.50 -13.57 -18.49
C ASP A 237 -28.26 -14.24 -19.11
N GLU A 238 -27.18 -13.48 -19.31
CA GLU A 238 -25.89 -14.01 -19.74
C GLU A 238 -25.02 -14.50 -18.57
N MET A 239 -25.39 -14.15 -17.34
CA MET A 239 -24.65 -14.57 -16.14
C MET A 239 -24.94 -16.03 -15.80
N PRO A 240 -23.94 -16.79 -15.33
CA PRO A 240 -24.18 -18.14 -14.85
C PRO A 240 -25.16 -18.14 -13.66
N PRO A 241 -26.09 -19.11 -13.56
CA PRO A 241 -27.08 -19.15 -12.48
C PRO A 241 -26.47 -19.15 -11.06
N TYR A 242 -25.27 -19.70 -10.89
CA TYR A 242 -24.56 -19.73 -9.61
C TYR A 242 -23.86 -18.42 -9.25
N SER A 243 -23.73 -17.50 -10.20
CA SER A 243 -23.00 -16.24 -10.04
C SER A 243 -23.73 -15.11 -10.78
N PRO A 244 -24.86 -14.63 -10.22
CA PRO A 244 -25.70 -13.65 -10.90
C PRO A 244 -25.07 -12.26 -11.01
N TYR A 245 -24.00 -11.98 -10.26
CA TYR A 245 -23.39 -10.65 -10.17
C TYR A 245 -22.02 -10.59 -10.86
N TRP A 246 -21.14 -11.56 -10.61
CA TRP A 246 -19.84 -11.62 -11.26
C TRP A 246 -19.41 -13.07 -11.47
N ALA A 247 -18.63 -13.35 -12.52
CA ALA A 247 -18.10 -14.68 -12.77
C ALA A 247 -16.67 -14.62 -13.29
N TYR A 248 -15.80 -15.50 -12.78
CA TYR A 248 -14.48 -15.71 -13.37
C TYR A 248 -14.62 -16.56 -14.64
N ALA A 249 -14.28 -15.98 -15.78
CA ALA A 249 -14.44 -16.60 -17.10
C ALA A 249 -13.18 -17.34 -17.57
N GLY A 250 -12.14 -17.37 -16.75
CA GLY A 250 -10.88 -18.05 -17.02
C GLY A 250 -9.72 -17.11 -17.27
N LYS A 251 -8.55 -17.72 -17.49
CA LYS A 251 -7.31 -17.06 -17.86
C LYS A 251 -6.91 -17.41 -19.28
N THR A 252 -6.30 -16.46 -19.94
CA THR A 252 -5.66 -16.63 -21.26
C THR A 252 -4.28 -15.98 -21.22
N THR A 253 -3.50 -16.12 -22.28
CA THR A 253 -2.27 -15.35 -22.45
C THR A 253 -2.44 -14.49 -23.70
N GLN A 254 -2.37 -13.17 -23.54
CA GLN A 254 -2.45 -12.22 -24.65
C GLN A 254 -1.13 -11.47 -24.74
N ASN A 255 -0.45 -11.57 -25.89
CA ASN A 255 0.87 -10.95 -26.10
C ASN A 255 1.90 -11.29 -25.02
N GLY A 256 1.90 -12.54 -24.54
CA GLY A 256 2.81 -13.00 -23.49
C GLY A 256 2.45 -12.57 -22.07
N VAL A 257 1.38 -11.79 -21.89
CA VAL A 257 0.88 -11.37 -20.57
C VAL A 257 -0.30 -12.27 -20.18
N PRO A 258 -0.32 -12.86 -18.97
CA PRO A 258 -1.49 -13.58 -18.50
C PRO A 258 -2.65 -12.61 -18.28
N THR A 259 -3.80 -12.92 -18.87
CA THR A 259 -5.01 -12.11 -18.83
C THR A 259 -6.12 -12.91 -18.17
N VAL A 260 -6.71 -12.38 -17.12
CA VAL A 260 -7.85 -12.96 -16.40
C VAL A 260 -9.11 -12.24 -16.83
N THR A 261 -10.11 -12.99 -17.29
CA THR A 261 -11.37 -12.44 -17.75
C THR A 261 -12.42 -12.55 -16.66
N ILE A 262 -13.07 -11.44 -16.34
CA ILE A 262 -14.10 -11.34 -15.31
C ILE A 262 -15.36 -10.81 -15.99
N TRP A 263 -16.46 -11.56 -15.84
CA TRP A 263 -17.79 -11.09 -16.22
C TRP A 263 -18.40 -10.35 -15.04
N VAL A 264 -18.99 -9.19 -15.32
CA VAL A 264 -19.65 -8.34 -14.31
C VAL A 264 -21.04 -7.98 -14.82
N CYS A 265 -22.06 -8.12 -13.98
CA CYS A 265 -23.42 -7.78 -14.35
C CYS A 265 -23.58 -6.26 -14.46
N GLY A 266 -24.09 -5.78 -15.60
CA GLY A 266 -24.15 -4.34 -15.89
C GLY A 266 -25.08 -3.52 -14.98
N ASN A 267 -25.93 -4.17 -14.19
CA ASN A 267 -26.85 -3.51 -13.25
C ASN A 267 -26.26 -3.29 -11.83
N MET A 268 -25.02 -3.71 -11.60
CA MET A 268 -24.35 -3.54 -10.31
C MET A 268 -23.96 -2.08 -10.06
N SER A 269 -24.03 -1.65 -8.81
CA SER A 269 -23.50 -0.35 -8.39
C SER A 269 -21.96 -0.29 -8.52
N PRO A 270 -21.36 0.91 -8.60
CA PRO A 270 -19.90 1.03 -8.70
C PRO A 270 -19.13 0.36 -7.56
N THR A 271 -19.69 0.35 -6.34
CA THR A 271 -19.09 -0.34 -5.18
C THR A 271 -19.12 -1.84 -5.37
N GLU A 272 -20.25 -2.40 -5.81
CA GLU A 272 -20.39 -3.83 -6.07
C GLU A 272 -19.49 -4.28 -7.22
N GLN A 273 -19.37 -3.47 -8.28
CA GLN A 273 -18.45 -3.75 -9.40
C GLN A 273 -17.00 -3.81 -8.92
N ARG A 274 -16.59 -2.92 -8.01
CA ARG A 274 -15.24 -2.94 -7.44
C ARG A 274 -14.97 -4.22 -6.64
N VAL A 275 -15.94 -4.63 -5.81
CA VAL A 275 -15.84 -5.88 -5.04
C VAL A 275 -15.75 -7.08 -5.98
N ALA A 276 -16.62 -7.16 -6.99
CA ALA A 276 -16.60 -8.19 -8.01
C ALA A 276 -15.27 -8.26 -8.77
N MET A 277 -14.72 -7.12 -9.14
CA MET A 277 -13.43 -7.04 -9.83
C MET A 277 -12.29 -7.49 -8.92
N THR A 278 -12.30 -7.12 -7.64
CA THR A 278 -11.32 -7.57 -6.64
C THR A 278 -11.37 -9.09 -6.48
N GLU A 279 -12.56 -9.65 -6.24
CA GLU A 279 -12.77 -11.10 -6.05
C GLU A 279 -12.42 -11.89 -7.30
N GLY A 280 -12.91 -11.48 -8.48
CA GLY A 280 -12.61 -12.13 -9.75
C GLY A 280 -11.13 -12.07 -10.11
N THR A 281 -10.45 -10.97 -9.78
CA THR A 281 -9.01 -10.80 -9.99
C THR A 281 -8.22 -11.72 -9.08
N LEU A 282 -8.53 -11.77 -7.79
CA LEU A 282 -7.90 -12.69 -6.84
C LEU A 282 -8.08 -14.14 -7.27
N MET A 283 -9.27 -14.52 -7.76
CA MET A 283 -9.51 -15.84 -8.33
C MET A 283 -8.57 -16.11 -9.51
N GLY A 284 -8.50 -15.18 -10.46
CA GLY A 284 -7.64 -15.32 -11.63
C GLY A 284 -6.15 -15.34 -11.30
N LEU A 285 -5.71 -14.58 -10.30
CA LEU A 285 -4.32 -14.57 -9.83
C LEU A 285 -3.93 -15.88 -9.19
N LEU A 286 -4.78 -16.44 -8.32
CA LEU A 286 -4.53 -17.75 -7.73
C LEU A 286 -4.55 -18.86 -8.77
N ASP A 287 -5.50 -18.81 -9.72
CA ASP A 287 -5.53 -19.75 -10.84
C ASP A 287 -4.28 -19.63 -11.72
N SER A 288 -3.73 -18.42 -11.88
CA SER A 288 -2.49 -18.16 -12.62
C SER A 288 -1.21 -18.47 -11.85
N GLY A 289 -1.30 -18.88 -10.58
CA GLY A 289 -0.14 -19.18 -9.75
C GLY A 289 0.55 -17.94 -9.18
N LEU A 290 -0.13 -16.80 -9.07
CA LEU A 290 0.48 -15.55 -8.61
C LEU A 290 0.24 -15.22 -7.12
N GLY A 291 -0.40 -16.10 -6.34
CA GLY A 291 -0.60 -15.87 -4.89
C GLY A 291 0.40 -16.57 -3.96
N GLY A 292 1.54 -17.02 -4.47
CA GLY A 292 2.53 -17.74 -3.68
C GLY A 292 2.13 -19.18 -3.32
N PRO A 293 3.08 -19.98 -2.81
CA PRO A 293 2.93 -21.44 -2.69
C PRO A 293 1.86 -21.87 -1.68
N ALA A 294 1.63 -21.10 -0.62
CA ALA A 294 0.62 -21.43 0.39
C ALA A 294 -0.81 -21.31 -0.16
N LEU A 295 -1.14 -20.15 -0.75
CA LEU A 295 -2.47 -19.92 -1.32
C LEU A 295 -2.69 -20.73 -2.60
N GLN A 296 -1.65 -21.00 -3.40
CA GLN A 296 -1.77 -21.93 -4.53
C GLN A 296 -2.17 -23.33 -4.08
N ARG A 297 -1.59 -23.87 -2.99
CA ARG A 297 -1.98 -25.18 -2.46
C ARG A 297 -3.42 -25.19 -1.98
N ALA A 298 -3.85 -24.14 -1.29
CA ALA A 298 -5.24 -23.98 -0.85
C ALA A 298 -6.19 -23.89 -2.05
N PHE A 299 -5.82 -23.13 -3.08
CA PHE A 299 -6.60 -23.00 -4.30
C PHE A 299 -6.69 -24.30 -5.09
N ALA A 300 -5.60 -25.05 -5.20
CA ALA A 300 -5.58 -26.37 -5.84
C ALA A 300 -6.43 -27.39 -5.08
N ALA A 301 -6.42 -27.36 -3.74
CA ALA A 301 -7.30 -28.18 -2.92
C ALA A 301 -8.78 -27.81 -3.13
N ALA A 302 -9.11 -26.52 -3.16
CA ALA A 302 -10.46 -26.05 -3.45
C ALA A 302 -10.90 -26.45 -4.87
N SER A 303 -10.03 -26.32 -5.87
CA SER A 303 -10.30 -26.76 -7.25
C SER A 303 -10.52 -28.27 -7.35
N SER A 304 -9.79 -29.06 -6.56
CA SER A 304 -9.97 -30.52 -6.52
C SER A 304 -11.30 -30.90 -5.86
N ALA A 305 -11.71 -30.17 -4.82
CA ALA A 305 -13.02 -30.34 -4.19
C ALA A 305 -14.16 -29.95 -5.13
N ASP A 306 -13.99 -28.89 -5.93
CA ASP A 306 -14.96 -28.49 -6.96
C ASP A 306 -15.12 -29.57 -8.03
N ALA A 307 -14.02 -30.18 -8.48
CA ALA A 307 -14.06 -31.25 -9.49
C ALA A 307 -14.87 -32.48 -9.02
N ALA A 308 -14.93 -32.74 -7.71
CA ALA A 308 -15.71 -33.83 -7.13
C ALA A 308 -17.23 -33.66 -7.28
N PHE A 309 -17.73 -32.43 -7.54
CA PHE A 309 -19.15 -32.21 -7.83
C PHE A 309 -19.58 -32.69 -9.23
N GLY A 310 -18.62 -32.95 -10.12
CA GLY A 310 -18.86 -33.39 -11.49
C GLY A 310 -19.25 -32.27 -12.45
N PRO A 311 -19.35 -32.58 -13.77
CA PRO A 311 -19.51 -31.57 -14.82
C PRO A 311 -20.89 -30.88 -14.83
N ASN A 312 -21.89 -31.46 -14.16
CA ASN A 312 -23.26 -30.94 -14.10
C ASN A 312 -23.56 -30.24 -12.77
N ALA A 313 -22.52 -29.91 -11.98
CA ALA A 313 -22.68 -29.19 -10.73
C ALA A 313 -23.37 -27.84 -10.97
N SER A 314 -24.29 -27.48 -10.06
CA SER A 314 -24.96 -26.17 -10.14
C SER A 314 -23.99 -25.01 -9.98
N ASP A 315 -22.92 -25.18 -9.20
CA ASP A 315 -21.78 -24.26 -9.10
C ASP A 315 -20.46 -25.06 -9.18
N PRO A 316 -19.77 -25.06 -10.33
CA PRO A 316 -18.49 -25.76 -10.50
C PRO A 316 -17.29 -25.03 -9.87
N PHE A 317 -17.52 -23.91 -9.17
CA PHE A 317 -16.48 -23.10 -8.52
C PHE A 317 -16.77 -22.84 -7.03
N ALA A 318 -17.71 -23.55 -6.42
CA ALA A 318 -18.23 -23.21 -5.09
C ALA A 318 -17.14 -23.10 -4.00
N ASN A 319 -16.19 -24.05 -3.95
CA ASN A 319 -15.10 -24.03 -2.97
C ASN A 319 -14.08 -22.95 -3.27
N ARG A 320 -13.71 -22.77 -4.55
CA ARG A 320 -12.80 -21.68 -4.94
C ARG A 320 -13.40 -20.31 -4.63
N ARG A 321 -14.68 -20.09 -4.92
CA ARG A 321 -15.38 -18.84 -4.59
C ARG A 321 -15.40 -18.60 -3.09
N ARG A 322 -15.71 -19.63 -2.29
CA ARG A 322 -15.67 -19.53 -0.83
C ARG A 322 -14.28 -19.13 -0.31
N LEU A 323 -13.22 -19.74 -0.86
CA LEU A 323 -11.85 -19.38 -0.52
C LEU A 323 -11.56 -17.90 -0.86
N ILE A 324 -11.98 -17.44 -2.04
CA ILE A 324 -11.78 -16.06 -2.48
C ILE A 324 -12.53 -15.06 -1.60
N LEU A 325 -13.77 -15.34 -1.20
CA LEU A 325 -14.53 -14.47 -0.30
C LEU A 325 -13.84 -14.29 1.05
N GLU A 326 -13.18 -15.33 1.57
CA GLU A 326 -12.41 -15.23 2.81
C GLU A 326 -11.09 -14.47 2.62
N ILE A 327 -10.44 -14.63 1.47
CA ILE A 327 -9.21 -13.92 1.10
C ILE A 327 -9.46 -12.43 0.82
N ALA A 328 -10.57 -12.08 0.17
CA ALA A 328 -10.89 -10.73 -0.26
C ALA A 328 -11.04 -9.74 0.90
N LYS A 329 -11.38 -10.22 2.10
CA LYS A 329 -11.47 -9.41 3.35
C LYS A 329 -10.16 -8.71 3.73
N TYR A 330 -9.04 -9.13 3.13
CA TYR A 330 -7.72 -8.54 3.35
C TYR A 330 -7.36 -7.49 2.28
N PHE A 331 -8.20 -7.30 1.26
CA PHE A 331 -7.94 -6.45 0.08
C PHE A 331 -8.95 -5.30 -0.07
N THR A 332 -9.95 -5.24 0.80
CA THR A 332 -11.03 -4.23 0.82
C THR A 332 -10.85 -3.20 1.93
#